data_AF-C7XWU9-F1
#
_entry.id   AF-C7XWU9-F1
#
_cell.length_a   1.000
_cell.length_b   1.000
_cell.length_c   1.000
_cell.angle_alpha   90.00
_cell.angle_beta   90.00
_cell.angle_gamma   90.00
#
_symmetry.space_group_name_H-M   'P 1'
#
loop_
_entity.id
_entity.type
_entity.pdbx_description
1 polymer ?
#
loop_
_entity_poly.entity_id
_entity_poly.type
_entity_poly.pdbx_seq_one_letter_code
_entity_poly.pdbx_strand_id
1 'polypeptide(L)'
;MNEMRTLYLKNRANDHSATIIHDNFDQACYLLTGKWGLRNDALSLYTMQGQLLAELKQLSLGLMPKFAIYQNRQRIGTIGKSLGFVREFIYIHGLNWVIVGNAFTNHYRVFRNNHLVFTMEPEQNGLYCRITINQQADEPIAILIASVLNHWANKHATARKWQRSHGWRWNRNSLPQLGCCKTK
;
A
#
# COMPACT_ATOMS: atom_id res chain seq x y z
N MET A 1 0.85 -11.08 28.46
CA MET A 1 2.16 -10.86 27.80
C MET A 1 1.85 -10.39 26.39
N ASN A 2 2.22 -9.17 26.02
CA ASN A 2 2.12 -8.72 24.63
C ASN A 2 3.40 -9.16 23.92
N GLU A 3 3.32 -10.21 23.13
CA GLU A 3 4.44 -10.64 22.29
C GLU A 3 4.44 -9.86 20.98
N MET A 4 5.63 -9.47 20.57
CA MET A 4 5.87 -8.86 19.27
C MET A 4 5.65 -9.91 18.19
N ARG A 5 4.75 -9.64 17.25
CA ARG A 5 4.39 -10.58 16.17
C ARG A 5 5.09 -10.20 14.87
N THR A 6 5.65 -11.17 14.17
CA THR A 6 6.13 -10.98 12.78
C THR A 6 5.23 -11.76 11.82
N LEU A 7 4.70 -11.06 10.82
CA LEU A 7 3.79 -11.59 9.81
C LEU A 7 4.30 -11.31 8.40
N TYR A 8 3.93 -12.18 7.47
CA TYR A 8 4.39 -12.16 6.10
C TYR A 8 3.22 -11.95 5.15
N LEU A 9 3.17 -10.78 4.52
CA LEU A 9 2.16 -10.42 3.53
C LEU A 9 2.73 -10.64 2.12
N LYS A 10 2.03 -11.42 1.29
CA LYS A 10 2.46 -11.63 -0.09
C LYS A 10 2.38 -10.33 -0.89
N ASN A 11 3.46 -9.99 -1.59
CA ASN A 11 3.49 -8.81 -2.44
C ASN A 11 2.77 -9.10 -3.77
N ARG A 12 1.49 -8.72 -3.87
CA ARG A 12 0.70 -8.83 -5.11
C ARG A 12 0.13 -7.47 -5.50
N ALA A 13 0.44 -7.05 -6.72
CA ALA A 13 0.04 -5.75 -7.24
C ALA A 13 -1.42 -5.69 -7.75
N ASN A 14 -2.01 -6.82 -8.19
CA ASN A 14 -3.22 -6.80 -9.03
C ASN A 14 -4.20 -7.99 -8.87
N ASP A 15 -4.08 -8.84 -7.85
CA ASP A 15 -4.95 -10.03 -7.78
C ASP A 15 -6.23 -9.79 -6.95
N HIS A 16 -7.37 -10.17 -7.52
CA HIS A 16 -8.68 -10.30 -6.83
C HIS A 16 -8.76 -11.53 -5.92
N SER A 17 -7.62 -12.04 -5.43
CA SER A 17 -7.52 -13.35 -4.78
C SER A 17 -7.37 -13.24 -3.27
N ALA A 18 -7.95 -14.21 -2.55
CA ALA A 18 -7.70 -14.38 -1.13
C ALA A 18 -6.22 -14.73 -0.89
N THR A 19 -5.63 -14.14 0.15
CA THR A 19 -4.23 -14.33 0.53
C THR A 19 -4.16 -14.76 1.98
N ILE A 20 -3.43 -15.84 2.23
CA ILE A 20 -3.13 -16.31 3.58
C ILE A 20 -1.91 -15.55 4.09
N ILE A 21 -1.99 -15.05 5.32
CA ILE A 21 -0.90 -14.39 6.03
C ILE A 21 -0.33 -15.38 7.02
N HIS A 22 0.98 -15.56 6.94
CA HIS A 22 1.72 -16.48 7.79
C HIS A 22 2.53 -15.72 8.83
N ASP A 23 2.86 -16.36 9.93
CA ASP A 23 3.84 -15.85 10.87
C ASP A 23 5.27 -16.32 10.52
N ASN A 24 6.21 -16.01 11.40
CA ASN A 24 7.61 -16.41 11.30
C ASN A 24 7.87 -17.92 11.47
N PHE A 25 6.86 -18.70 11.84
CA PHE A 25 6.91 -20.15 11.94
C PHE A 25 6.15 -20.83 10.78
N ASP A 26 5.81 -20.08 9.73
CA ASP A 26 5.03 -20.52 8.57
C ASP A 26 3.60 -20.99 8.94
N GLN A 27 3.07 -20.54 10.08
CA GLN A 27 1.71 -20.87 10.49
C GLN A 27 0.71 -19.91 9.85
N ALA A 28 -0.31 -20.45 9.20
CA ALA A 28 -1.42 -19.65 8.65
C ALA A 28 -2.21 -18.99 9.80
N CYS A 29 -2.16 -17.66 9.86
CA CYS A 29 -2.77 -16.88 10.93
C CYS A 29 -4.07 -16.20 10.50
N TYR A 30 -4.08 -15.65 9.28
CA TYR A 30 -5.17 -14.83 8.79
C TYR A 30 -5.46 -15.07 7.32
N LEU A 31 -6.71 -14.82 6.95
CA LEU A 31 -7.17 -14.80 5.57
C LEU A 31 -7.55 -13.36 5.19
N LEU A 32 -6.76 -12.75 4.33
CA LEU A 32 -7.04 -11.45 3.73
C LEU A 32 -7.78 -11.67 2.42
N THR A 33 -8.98 -11.12 2.29
CA THR A 33 -9.78 -11.19 1.06
C THR A 33 -10.17 -9.79 0.60
N GLY A 34 -10.50 -9.64 -0.68
CA GLY A 34 -10.94 -8.37 -1.21
C GLY A 34 -10.58 -8.13 -2.66
N LYS A 35 -10.95 -6.96 -3.16
CA LYS A 35 -10.68 -6.52 -4.53
C LYS A 35 -10.13 -5.11 -4.52
N TRP A 36 -9.15 -4.88 -5.41
CA TRP A 36 -8.64 -3.56 -5.80
C TRP A 36 -9.15 -3.25 -7.23
N GLY A 37 -9.63 -2.04 -7.53
CA GLY A 37 -10.47 -1.76 -8.70
C GLY A 37 -11.19 -0.41 -8.73
N LEU A 38 -11.94 -0.16 -9.83
CA LEU A 38 -12.51 1.17 -10.14
C LEU A 38 -13.82 1.49 -9.39
N ARG A 39 -14.44 0.49 -8.74
CA ARG A 39 -15.66 0.63 -7.94
C ARG A 39 -15.66 -0.41 -6.82
N ASN A 40 -15.83 0.05 -5.58
CA ASN A 40 -16.00 -0.76 -4.37
C ASN A 40 -14.75 -1.52 -3.89
N ASP A 41 -13.58 -0.86 -3.84
CA ASP A 41 -12.42 -1.49 -3.22
C ASP A 41 -12.71 -1.76 -1.75
N ALA A 42 -12.64 -3.05 -1.41
CA ALA A 42 -12.85 -3.51 -0.07
C ALA A 42 -11.83 -4.60 0.23
N LEU A 43 -11.20 -4.49 1.40
CA LEU A 43 -10.41 -5.55 1.99
C LEU A 43 -11.08 -5.97 3.29
N SER A 44 -11.17 -7.27 3.51
CA SER A 44 -11.71 -7.85 4.73
C SER A 44 -10.68 -8.84 5.26
N LEU A 45 -10.38 -8.74 6.54
CA LEU A 45 -9.46 -9.65 7.23
C LEU A 45 -10.24 -10.59 8.12
N TYR A 46 -9.97 -11.88 7.98
CA TYR A 46 -10.59 -12.94 8.75
C TYR A 46 -9.55 -13.74 9.53
N THR A 47 -9.97 -14.31 10.66
CA THR A 47 -9.28 -15.45 11.28
C THR A 47 -9.30 -16.65 10.32
N MET A 48 -8.45 -17.66 10.54
CA MET A 48 -8.53 -18.92 9.81
C MET A 48 -9.86 -19.68 10.00
N GLN A 49 -10.61 -19.39 11.07
CA GLN A 49 -11.94 -19.94 11.34
C GLN A 49 -13.07 -19.16 10.63
N GLY A 50 -12.76 -18.13 9.84
CA GLY A 50 -13.75 -17.34 9.11
C GLY A 50 -14.44 -16.22 9.90
N GLN A 51 -14.00 -15.93 11.13
CA GLN A 51 -14.47 -14.74 11.86
C GLN A 51 -13.89 -13.46 11.25
N LEU A 52 -14.75 -12.49 10.93
CA LEU A 52 -14.35 -11.17 10.45
C LEU A 52 -13.72 -10.36 11.60
N LEU A 53 -12.49 -9.88 11.39
CA LEU A 53 -11.75 -9.07 12.36
C LEU A 53 -11.82 -7.58 12.07
N ALA A 54 -11.60 -7.19 10.81
CA ALA A 54 -11.61 -5.80 10.38
C ALA A 54 -11.84 -5.68 8.87
N GLU A 55 -12.27 -4.50 8.43
CA GLU A 55 -12.47 -4.19 7.01
C GLU A 55 -11.96 -2.80 6.65
N LEU A 56 -11.48 -2.66 5.42
CA LEU A 56 -11.25 -1.39 4.74
C LEU A 56 -12.24 -1.26 3.59
N LYS A 57 -12.94 -0.14 3.48
CA LYS A 57 -13.85 0.15 2.37
C LYS A 57 -13.52 1.49 1.75
N GLN A 58 -13.36 1.53 0.43
CA GLN A 58 -13.09 2.75 -0.31
C GLN A 58 -14.28 3.70 -0.24
N LEU A 59 -13.99 4.96 0.06
CA LEU A 59 -14.97 6.04 0.14
C LEU A 59 -14.98 6.91 -1.12
N SER A 60 -13.85 7.07 -1.81
CA SER A 60 -13.72 7.99 -2.96
C SER A 60 -13.29 7.25 -4.23
N LEU A 61 -13.96 7.59 -5.34
CA LEU A 61 -13.66 7.14 -6.71
C LEU A 61 -12.79 8.15 -7.50
N GLY A 62 -12.39 9.25 -6.87
CA GLY A 62 -11.60 10.32 -7.50
C GLY A 62 -10.08 10.09 -7.44
N LEU A 63 -9.29 11.09 -7.85
CA LEU A 63 -7.82 11.04 -7.95
C LEU A 63 -7.11 10.70 -6.61
N MET A 64 -7.77 10.92 -5.49
CA MET A 64 -7.25 10.69 -4.14
C MET A 64 -8.00 9.54 -3.48
N PRO A 65 -7.41 8.33 -3.41
CA PRO A 65 -8.07 7.19 -2.77
C PRO A 65 -8.16 7.44 -1.26
N LYS A 66 -9.37 7.32 -0.73
CA LYS A 66 -9.70 7.39 0.69
C LYS A 66 -10.43 6.11 1.09
N PHE A 67 -10.07 5.54 2.23
CA PHE A 67 -10.67 4.33 2.77
C PHE A 67 -11.18 4.59 4.19
N ALA A 68 -12.35 4.03 4.50
CA ALA A 68 -12.85 3.89 5.87
C ALA A 68 -12.38 2.56 6.46
N ILE A 69 -11.97 2.61 7.71
CA ILE A 69 -11.56 1.47 8.51
C ILE A 69 -12.72 1.08 9.41
N TYR A 70 -13.09 -0.20 9.39
CA TYR A 70 -14.13 -0.79 10.21
C TYR A 70 -13.55 -1.89 11.09
N GLN A 71 -13.97 -1.94 12.34
CA GLN A 71 -13.76 -3.06 13.25
C GLN A 71 -15.07 -3.29 14.00
N ASN A 72 -15.46 -4.55 14.21
CA ASN A 72 -16.75 -4.89 14.80
C ASN A 72 -17.94 -4.17 14.11
N ARG A 73 -17.86 -4.02 12.78
CA ARG A 73 -18.85 -3.30 11.93
C ARG A 73 -19.01 -1.81 12.24
N GLN A 74 -18.19 -1.24 13.11
CA GLN A 74 -18.17 0.19 13.42
C GLN A 74 -17.02 0.87 12.70
N ARG A 75 -17.26 2.07 12.16
CA ARG A 75 -16.21 2.87 11.55
C ARG A 75 -15.33 3.47 12.64
N ILE A 76 -14.07 3.06 12.66
CA ILE A 76 -13.08 3.50 13.67
C ILE A 76 -12.09 4.52 13.11
N GLY A 77 -12.02 4.67 11.79
CA GLY A 77 -11.11 5.64 11.21
C GLY A 77 -11.17 5.77 9.70
N THR A 78 -10.28 6.58 9.16
CA THR A 78 -10.07 6.73 7.72
C THR A 78 -8.61 6.98 7.38
N ILE A 79 -8.15 6.36 6.31
CA ILE A 79 -6.83 6.57 5.70
C ILE A 79 -7.02 7.12 4.28
N GLY A 80 -6.19 8.08 3.88
CA GLY A 80 -6.24 8.64 2.53
C GLY A 80 -4.89 9.18 2.10
N LYS A 81 -4.66 9.22 0.79
CA LYS A 81 -3.42 9.77 0.22
C LYS A 81 -3.52 11.30 0.13
N SER A 82 -2.59 12.03 0.75
CA SER A 82 -2.45 13.48 0.56
C SER A 82 -1.67 13.80 -0.72
N LEU A 83 -2.04 14.89 -1.42
CA LEU A 83 -1.37 15.33 -2.65
C LEU A 83 -0.03 16.01 -2.30
N GLY A 84 1.04 15.74 -3.07
CA GLY A 84 2.23 16.62 -3.13
C GLY A 84 3.35 16.40 -2.10
N PHE A 85 3.34 15.34 -1.28
CA PHE A 85 4.41 15.12 -0.30
C PHE A 85 5.51 14.16 -0.79
N VAL A 86 6.75 14.65 -0.73
CA VAL A 86 7.98 13.97 -1.23
C VAL A 86 8.52 12.93 -0.23
N ARG A 87 7.96 12.88 0.99
CA ARG A 87 8.17 11.84 2.02
C ARG A 87 6.81 11.49 2.59
N GLU A 88 6.44 10.21 2.58
CA GLU A 88 5.05 9.81 2.84
C GLU A 88 4.74 9.87 4.33
N PHE A 89 4.19 11.01 4.73
CA PHE A 89 3.53 11.18 6.01
C PHE A 89 2.03 11.06 5.78
N ILE A 90 1.41 9.98 6.26
CA ILE A 90 -0.03 9.73 6.11
C ILE A 90 -0.65 9.65 7.49
N TYR A 91 -1.67 10.46 7.72
CA TYR A 91 -2.44 10.43 8.96
C TYR A 91 -3.68 9.55 8.82
N ILE A 92 -3.94 8.72 9.83
CA ILE A 92 -5.15 7.90 9.92
C ILE A 92 -6.07 8.52 10.97
N HIS A 93 -7.07 9.26 10.49
CA HIS A 93 -8.05 9.91 11.34
C HIS A 93 -8.87 8.86 12.11
N GLY A 94 -9.21 9.15 13.38
CA GLY A 94 -9.99 8.27 14.26
C GLY A 94 -9.16 7.29 15.09
N LEU A 95 -7.99 6.88 14.59
CA LEU A 95 -7.07 5.98 15.31
C LEU A 95 -5.89 6.70 15.97
N ASN A 96 -5.64 7.96 15.61
CA ASN A 96 -4.45 8.73 15.98
C ASN A 96 -3.16 8.03 15.54
N TRP A 97 -3.20 7.39 14.36
CA TRP A 97 -2.04 6.73 13.78
C TRP A 97 -1.38 7.59 12.71
N VAL A 98 -0.07 7.53 12.67
CA VAL A 98 0.80 8.25 11.76
C VAL A 98 1.68 7.24 11.05
N ILE A 99 1.66 7.26 9.72
CA ILE A 99 2.52 6.46 8.86
C ILE A 99 3.67 7.35 8.40
N VAL A 100 4.89 6.88 8.58
CA VAL A 100 6.11 7.55 8.12
C VAL A 100 6.90 6.56 7.26
N GLY A 101 7.20 6.91 6.02
CA GLY A 101 8.00 6.02 5.18
C GLY A 101 8.19 6.48 3.74
N ASN A 102 8.49 5.49 2.90
CA ASN A 102 8.82 5.69 1.50
C ASN A 102 8.20 4.56 0.64
N ALA A 103 7.15 4.87 -0.12
CA ALA A 103 6.55 3.94 -1.08
C ALA A 103 7.50 3.42 -2.15
N PHE A 104 8.56 4.15 -2.50
CA PHE A 104 9.50 3.67 -3.51
C PHE A 104 10.31 2.49 -3.04
N THR A 105 10.64 2.44 -1.75
CA THR A 105 11.34 1.32 -1.12
C THR A 105 10.38 0.40 -0.37
N ASN A 106 9.10 0.77 -0.24
CA ASN A 106 8.08 0.06 0.52
C ASN A 106 8.48 -0.17 1.99
N HIS A 107 9.19 0.80 2.57
CA HIS A 107 9.59 0.82 3.98
C HIS A 107 8.74 1.82 4.75
N TYR A 108 8.09 1.37 5.83
CA TYR A 108 7.22 2.20 6.65
C TYR A 108 7.38 1.89 8.14
N ARG A 109 7.13 2.92 8.95
CA ARG A 109 6.94 2.84 10.39
C ARG A 109 5.63 3.52 10.73
N VAL A 110 4.81 2.85 11.52
CA VAL A 110 3.48 3.36 11.91
C VAL A 110 3.42 3.54 13.40
N PHE A 111 3.01 4.73 13.83
CA PHE A 111 2.98 5.14 15.22
C PHE A 111 1.55 5.48 15.65
N ARG A 112 1.18 5.12 16.89
CA ARG A 112 0.00 5.64 17.58
C ARG A 112 0.50 6.60 18.65
N ASN A 113 0.18 7.89 18.51
CA ASN A 113 0.80 8.95 19.30
C ASN A 113 2.34 8.86 19.18
N ASN A 114 3.05 8.49 20.25
CA ASN A 114 4.50 8.34 20.29
C ASN A 114 4.97 6.88 20.37
N HIS A 115 4.06 5.91 20.25
CA HIS A 115 4.38 4.49 20.33
C HIS A 115 4.38 3.84 18.95
N LEU A 116 5.45 3.12 18.64
CA LEU A 116 5.51 2.29 17.44
C LEU A 116 4.43 1.20 17.53
N VAL A 117 3.58 1.12 16.51
CA VAL A 117 2.55 0.08 16.37
C VAL A 117 3.09 -1.04 15.52
N PHE A 118 3.59 -0.72 14.33
CA PHE A 118 4.21 -1.70 13.45
C PHE A 118 5.24 -1.09 12.50
N THR A 119 6.13 -1.94 12.00
CA THR A 119 7.03 -1.65 10.87
C THR A 119 6.71 -2.55 9.70
N MET A 120 6.97 -2.05 8.49
CA MET A 120 6.80 -2.80 7.25
C MET A 120 8.01 -2.60 6.35
N GLU A 121 8.52 -3.69 5.79
CA GLU A 121 9.62 -3.67 4.82
C GLU A 121 9.54 -4.85 3.85
N PRO A 122 10.11 -4.74 2.65
CA PRO A 122 10.19 -5.86 1.71
C PRO A 122 11.06 -7.00 2.24
N GLU A 123 10.69 -8.23 1.89
CA GLU A 123 11.47 -9.43 2.19
C GLU A 123 11.47 -10.39 1.00
N GLN A 124 12.43 -11.32 0.97
CA GLN A 124 12.61 -12.31 -0.11
C GLN A 124 12.62 -11.65 -1.50
N ASN A 125 13.55 -10.71 -1.71
CA ASN A 125 13.66 -9.91 -2.95
C ASN A 125 12.38 -9.17 -3.34
N GLY A 126 11.55 -8.81 -2.34
CA GLY A 126 10.29 -8.09 -2.54
C GLY A 126 9.11 -8.97 -2.92
N LEU A 127 9.22 -10.30 -2.81
CA LEU A 127 8.08 -11.22 -2.98
C LEU A 127 7.09 -11.13 -1.80
N TYR A 128 7.60 -10.81 -0.61
CA TYR A 128 6.80 -10.62 0.59
C TYR A 128 7.08 -9.24 1.20
N CYS A 129 6.18 -8.81 2.07
CA CYS A 129 6.40 -7.72 2.99
C CYS A 129 6.38 -8.29 4.40
N ARG A 130 7.46 -8.07 5.14
CA ARG A 130 7.56 -8.36 6.56
C ARG A 130 6.84 -7.26 7.32
N ILE A 131 5.95 -7.65 8.22
CA ILE A 131 5.24 -6.73 9.11
C ILE A 131 5.57 -7.16 10.55
N THR A 132 6.19 -6.28 11.32
CA THR A 132 6.47 -6.52 12.75
C THR A 132 5.55 -5.64 13.57
N ILE A 133 4.69 -6.27 14.38
CA ILE A 133 3.59 -5.63 15.10
C ILE A 133 3.85 -5.78 16.60
N ASN A 134 3.76 -4.67 17.33
CA ASN A 134 4.16 -4.62 18.73
C ASN A 134 3.10 -5.19 19.68
N GLN A 135 1.83 -5.20 19.28
CA GLN A 135 0.72 -5.66 20.12
C GLN A 135 -0.27 -6.47 19.28
N GLN A 136 -0.66 -7.65 19.78
CA GLN A 136 -1.61 -8.53 19.10
C GLN A 136 -2.95 -7.85 18.80
N ALA A 137 -3.43 -6.98 19.69
CA ALA A 137 -4.67 -6.24 19.51
C ALA A 137 -4.66 -5.31 18.28
N ASP A 138 -3.48 -4.85 17.85
CA ASP A 138 -3.31 -3.98 16.70
C ASP A 138 -3.19 -4.77 15.38
N GLU A 139 -3.04 -6.10 15.43
CA GLU A 139 -2.78 -6.94 14.25
C GLU A 139 -3.79 -6.76 13.12
N PRO A 140 -5.12 -6.80 13.38
CA PRO A 140 -6.09 -6.72 12.29
C PRO A 140 -6.01 -5.43 11.50
N ILE A 141 -5.82 -4.31 12.20
CA ILE A 141 -5.75 -2.98 11.60
C ILE A 141 -4.38 -2.79 10.93
N ALA A 142 -3.29 -3.25 11.57
CA ALA A 142 -1.94 -3.17 11.03
C ALA A 142 -1.82 -3.91 9.70
N ILE A 143 -2.36 -5.13 9.61
CA ILE A 143 -2.39 -5.93 8.37
C ILE A 143 -3.12 -5.21 7.25
N LEU A 144 -4.30 -4.64 7.55
CA LEU A 144 -5.11 -3.92 6.57
C LEU A 144 -4.38 -2.67 6.04
N ILE A 145 -3.77 -1.88 6.93
CA ILE A 145 -3.00 -0.69 6.54
C ILE A 145 -1.76 -1.10 5.73
N ALA A 146 -1.01 -2.11 6.17
CA ALA A 146 0.15 -2.60 5.43
C ALA A 146 -0.23 -3.07 4.02
N SER A 147 -1.41 -3.68 3.86
CA SER A 147 -1.93 -4.09 2.55
C SER A 147 -2.21 -2.89 1.64
N VAL A 148 -2.77 -1.80 2.17
CA VAL A 148 -2.97 -0.54 1.41
C VAL A 148 -1.64 0.08 1.00
N LEU A 149 -0.69 0.16 1.95
CA LEU A 149 0.64 0.73 1.69
C LEU A 149 1.39 -0.07 0.62
N ASN A 150 1.32 -1.40 0.70
CA ASN A 150 1.91 -2.28 -0.30
C ASN A 150 1.27 -2.09 -1.68
N HIS A 151 -0.07 -1.97 -1.73
CA HIS A 151 -0.79 -1.71 -2.98
C HIS A 151 -0.39 -0.37 -3.61
N TRP A 152 -0.24 0.69 -2.80
CA TRP A 152 0.21 1.99 -3.28
C TRP A 152 1.66 1.97 -3.78
N ALA A 153 2.58 1.30 -3.06
CA ALA A 153 3.97 1.12 -3.48
C ALA A 153 4.07 0.44 -4.86
N ASN A 154 3.27 -0.59 -5.09
CA ASN A 154 3.23 -1.31 -6.37
C ASN A 154 2.69 -0.47 -7.53
N LYS A 155 1.67 0.37 -7.30
CA LYS A 155 1.16 1.31 -8.32
C LYS A 155 2.23 2.32 -8.75
N HIS A 156 3.11 2.74 -7.84
CA HIS A 156 4.25 3.60 -8.18
C HIS A 156 5.32 2.86 -9.02
N ALA A 157 5.58 1.58 -8.72
CA ALA A 157 6.54 0.77 -9.48
C ALA A 157 6.09 0.51 -10.92
N THR A 158 4.80 0.23 -11.15
CA THR A 158 4.24 0.01 -12.50
C THR A 158 4.21 1.27 -13.35
N ALA A 159 3.83 2.43 -12.78
CA ALA A 159 3.89 3.71 -13.48
C ALA A 159 5.30 4.02 -14.02
N ARG A 160 6.34 3.68 -13.25
CA ARG A 160 7.75 3.86 -13.67
C ARG A 160 8.16 2.92 -14.80
N LYS A 161 7.71 1.65 -14.79
CA LYS A 161 7.95 0.73 -15.92
C LYS A 161 7.38 1.31 -17.21
N TRP A 162 6.14 1.79 -17.16
CA TRP A 162 5.48 2.39 -18.32
C TRP A 162 6.20 3.64 -18.84
N GLN A 163 6.65 4.53 -17.94
CA GLN A 163 7.46 5.70 -18.30
C GLN A 163 8.80 5.34 -18.98
N ARG A 164 9.46 4.26 -18.55
CA ARG A 164 10.70 3.78 -19.19
C ARG A 164 10.43 3.12 -20.55
N SER A 165 9.28 2.49 -20.73
CA SER A 165 8.89 1.83 -21.99
C SER A 165 8.35 2.78 -23.05
N HIS A 166 7.67 3.86 -22.67
CA HIS A 166 7.05 4.85 -23.57
C HIS A 166 7.78 6.20 -23.60
N GLY A 167 9.07 6.22 -23.21
CA GLY A 167 9.96 7.33 -23.53
C GLY A 167 10.16 7.38 -25.05
N TRP A 168 9.33 8.17 -25.74
CA TRP A 168 9.54 8.58 -27.12
C TRP A 168 10.99 9.07 -27.29
N ARG A 169 11.80 8.31 -28.01
CA ARG A 169 13.10 8.76 -28.51
C ARG A 169 12.82 9.85 -29.55
N TRP A 170 12.78 11.11 -29.13
CA TRP A 170 13.00 12.23 -30.05
C TRP A 170 14.44 12.14 -30.55
N ASN A 171 14.60 11.58 -31.76
CA ASN A 171 15.88 11.55 -32.45
C ASN A 171 16.20 12.98 -32.89
N ARG A 172 17.17 13.62 -32.24
CA ARG A 172 17.51 15.04 -32.41
C ARG A 172 18.37 15.31 -33.66
N ASN A 173 18.32 14.44 -34.67
CA ASN A 173 19.19 14.47 -35.86
C ASN A 173 18.43 14.58 -37.20
N SER A 174 17.29 15.26 -37.23
CA SER A 174 16.66 15.67 -38.49
C SER A 174 16.29 17.15 -38.43
N LEU A 175 17.30 18.01 -38.52
CA LEU A 175 17.12 19.39 -38.95
C LEU A 175 17.12 19.41 -40.48
N PRO A 176 16.02 19.83 -41.15
CA PRO A 176 16.09 20.17 -42.56
C PRO A 176 16.96 21.43 -42.69
N GLN A 177 18.03 21.35 -43.47
CA GLN A 177 18.81 22.52 -43.83
C GLN A 177 17.91 23.46 -44.64
N LEU A 178 17.56 24.59 -44.03
CA LEU A 178 16.91 25.71 -44.71
C LEU A 178 17.91 26.27 -45.74
N GLY A 179 17.66 25.99 -47.02
CA GLY A 179 18.38 26.60 -48.13
C GLY A 179 18.10 28.11 -48.17
N CYS A 180 19.15 28.90 -48.01
CA CYS A 180 19.13 30.35 -48.24
C CYS A 180 18.74 30.66 -49.70
N CYS A 181 17.69 31.45 -49.88
CA CYS A 181 17.46 32.20 -51.12
C CYS A 181 18.61 33.20 -51.31
N LYS A 182 19.32 33.11 -52.45
CA LYS A 182 20.13 34.21 -52.97
C LYS A 182 19.39 34.87 -54.11
N THR A 183 19.07 36.14 -53.91
CA THR A 183 18.72 37.13 -54.93
C THR A 183 19.94 37.46 -55.78
N LYS A 184 19.80 37.40 -57.11
CA LYS A 184 20.26 38.41 -58.06
C LYS A 184 19.71 38.10 -59.45
#